data_AF-A0A941D1Z9-F1
#
_entry.id   AF-A0A941D1Z9-F1
#
_cell.length_a   1.000
_cell.length_b   1.000
_cell.length_c   1.000
_cell.angle_alpha   90.00
_cell.angle_beta   90.00
_cell.angle_gamma   90.00
#
_symmetry.space_group_name_H-M   'P 1'
#
loop_
_entity.id
_entity.type
_entity.pdbx_description
1 polymer ?
#
loop_
_entity_poly.entity_id
_entity_poly.type
_entity_poly.pdbx_seq_one_letter_code
_entity_poly.pdbx_strand_id
1 'polypeptide(L)'
;MRAVSLAAIAALSLTACSDNDGVKVAKGICTPFATTPAAPATTAGVPALAPAVSADVAAPVEDCLHRWAYSLAGAKDSADVVADATVAACNSALSKWNQASLSGPAGPSDAISLVTGEPTSAITEHRNFAASRALFFVVQARAGRCAPPPPVKG
;
A
#
# COMPACT_ATOMS: atom_id res chain seq x y z
N MET A 1 -39.09 30.74 21.56
CA MET A 1 -37.62 30.69 21.70
C MET A 1 -37.22 29.22 21.63
N ARG A 2 -36.62 28.78 20.52
CA ARG A 2 -36.22 27.38 20.30
C ARG A 2 -34.70 27.28 20.48
N ALA A 3 -34.28 26.44 21.42
CA ALA A 3 -32.87 26.15 21.67
C ALA A 3 -32.28 25.36 20.49
N VAL A 4 -31.19 25.86 19.91
CA VAL A 4 -30.38 25.14 18.92
C VAL A 4 -29.26 24.48 19.67
N SER A 5 -29.34 23.15 19.80
CA SER A 5 -28.28 22.34 20.42
C SER A 5 -27.05 22.32 19.52
N LEU A 6 -25.91 22.77 20.06
CA LEU A 6 -24.59 22.59 19.47
C LEU A 6 -24.28 21.08 19.40
N ALA A 7 -24.11 20.55 18.19
CA ALA A 7 -23.48 19.27 17.97
C ALA A 7 -21.95 19.45 18.11
N ALA A 8 -21.43 19.15 19.31
CA ALA A 8 -20.02 18.95 19.53
C ALA A 8 -19.59 17.65 18.81
N ILE A 9 -19.04 17.77 17.60
CA ILE A 9 -18.41 16.66 16.91
C ILE A 9 -17.13 16.32 17.68
N ALA A 10 -17.16 15.17 18.36
CA ALA A 10 -16.05 14.61 19.09
C ALA A 10 -14.89 14.33 18.10
N ALA A 11 -13.84 15.14 18.19
CA ALA A 11 -12.52 14.78 17.72
C ALA A 11 -12.00 13.64 18.61
N LEU A 12 -12.28 12.40 18.21
CA LEU A 12 -11.59 11.23 18.77
C LEU A 12 -10.14 11.28 18.28
N SER A 13 -9.30 11.73 19.20
CA SER A 13 -7.86 11.68 19.24
C SER A 13 -7.30 10.35 18.72
N LEU A 14 -6.61 10.39 17.58
CA LEU A 14 -5.63 9.38 17.15
C LEU A 14 -4.34 9.46 18.02
N THR A 15 -4.47 9.45 19.34
CA THR A 15 -3.31 9.44 20.26
C THR A 15 -3.27 8.11 21.01
N ALA A 16 -3.00 7.03 20.28
CA ALA A 16 -2.64 5.73 20.87
C ALA A 16 -1.88 4.84 19.87
N CYS A 17 -0.80 5.37 19.28
CA CYS A 17 0.20 4.56 18.58
C CYS A 17 1.62 5.02 18.96
N SER A 18 1.95 4.98 20.25
CA SER A 18 3.35 5.04 20.69
C SER A 18 3.52 4.19 21.93
N ASP A 19 3.99 2.95 21.71
CA ASP A 19 5.04 2.36 22.53
C ASP A 19 5.55 1.09 21.82
N ASN A 20 6.63 1.23 21.06
CA ASN A 20 7.46 0.11 20.61
C ASN A 20 8.90 0.41 21.01
N ASP A 21 9.11 0.60 22.32
CA ASP A 21 10.44 0.75 22.89
C ASP A 21 11.24 -0.55 22.69
N GLY A 22 12.30 -0.44 21.88
CA GLY A 22 13.58 -1.06 22.22
C GLY A 22 13.96 -2.42 21.63
N VAL A 23 13.29 -2.98 20.62
CA VAL A 23 13.74 -4.23 19.99
C VAL A 23 14.38 -3.97 18.63
N LYS A 24 15.65 -4.35 18.50
CA LYS A 24 16.49 -4.11 17.30
C LYS A 24 15.83 -4.72 16.05
N VAL A 25 15.51 -3.83 15.10
CA VAL A 25 15.07 -4.16 13.74
C VAL A 25 16.06 -5.14 13.11
N ALA A 26 15.55 -6.25 12.56
CA ALA A 26 16.35 -7.08 11.67
C ALA A 26 16.66 -6.25 10.41
N LYS A 27 17.89 -5.73 10.32
CA LYS A 27 18.34 -4.69 9.38
C LYS A 27 18.20 -5.05 7.89
N GLY A 28 17.73 -6.25 7.56
CA GLY A 28 17.45 -6.71 6.19
C GLY A 28 16.01 -7.16 5.93
N ILE A 29 15.11 -7.13 6.93
CA ILE A 29 13.71 -7.51 6.73
C ILE A 29 12.85 -6.29 6.39
N CYS A 30 13.13 -5.12 6.99
CA CYS A 30 12.32 -3.93 6.75
C CYS A 30 12.76 -3.18 5.49
N THR A 31 11.86 -3.04 4.51
CA THR A 31 12.06 -2.15 3.37
C THR A 31 12.05 -0.68 3.81
N PRO A 32 13.01 0.15 3.35
CA PRO A 32 13.04 1.56 3.67
C PRO A 32 11.97 2.34 2.92
N PHE A 33 11.52 3.47 3.49
CA PHE A 33 10.71 4.46 2.79
C PHE A 33 11.61 5.45 2.05
N ALA A 34 11.27 5.79 0.81
CA ALA A 34 11.98 6.85 0.09
C ALA A 34 11.65 8.20 0.73
N THR A 35 12.62 8.84 1.39
CA THR A 35 12.47 10.14 2.06
C THR A 35 12.82 11.35 1.18
N THR A 36 13.08 11.14 -0.11
CA THR A 36 13.55 12.18 -1.05
C THR A 36 12.90 11.95 -2.42
N PRO A 37 12.50 13.00 -3.18
CA PRO A 37 12.11 12.83 -4.57
C PRO A 37 13.23 12.09 -5.31
N ALA A 38 12.90 10.93 -5.88
CA ALA A 38 13.87 10.10 -6.55
C ALA A 38 14.49 10.89 -7.71
N ALA A 39 15.78 11.19 -7.62
CA ALA A 39 16.60 11.36 -8.81
C ALA A 39 16.56 10.03 -9.59
N PRO A 40 16.56 10.05 -10.94
CA PRO A 40 16.45 8.84 -11.73
C PRO A 40 17.56 7.86 -11.37
N ALA A 41 17.17 6.67 -10.92
CA ALA A 41 18.09 5.62 -10.50
C ALA A 41 18.79 5.01 -11.74
N THR A 42 20.05 5.36 -11.97
CA THR A 42 20.97 4.55 -12.78
C THR A 42 21.51 3.41 -11.92
N THR A 43 20.77 2.30 -11.84
CA THR A 43 21.29 1.04 -11.30
C THR A 43 21.81 0.16 -12.43
N ALA A 44 23.12 0.18 -12.62
CA ALA A 44 23.84 -0.88 -13.33
C ALA A 44 23.89 -2.13 -12.43
N GLY A 45 23.46 -3.29 -12.94
CA GLY A 45 23.96 -4.58 -12.45
C GLY A 45 23.00 -5.53 -11.71
N VAL A 46 21.72 -5.59 -12.07
CA VAL A 46 20.88 -6.76 -11.73
C VAL A 46 20.20 -7.26 -13.01
N PRO A 47 20.26 -8.56 -13.36
CA PRO A 47 19.54 -9.07 -14.51
C PRO A 47 18.04 -8.96 -14.25
N ALA A 48 17.41 -8.04 -14.97
CA ALA A 48 15.97 -7.83 -14.98
C ALA A 48 15.26 -9.06 -15.56
N LEU A 49 14.59 -9.82 -14.70
CA LEU A 49 13.53 -10.76 -15.10
C LEU A 49 12.17 -10.15 -14.73
N ALA A 50 11.73 -9.13 -15.49
CA ALA A 50 10.34 -8.74 -15.76
C ALA A 50 10.30 -7.41 -16.54
N PRO A 51 9.28 -7.15 -17.39
CA PRO A 51 9.18 -5.89 -18.13
C PRO A 51 8.86 -4.73 -17.18
N ALA A 52 9.76 -3.76 -17.09
CA ALA A 52 9.70 -2.61 -16.16
C ALA A 52 8.65 -1.53 -16.51
N VAL A 53 7.78 -1.76 -17.50
CA VAL A 53 6.87 -0.72 -18.02
C VAL A 53 5.55 -0.62 -17.23
N SER A 54 5.17 -1.65 -16.48
CA SER A 54 3.95 -1.65 -15.63
C SER A 54 4.21 -1.27 -14.17
N ALA A 55 5.46 -1.35 -13.71
CA ALA A 55 5.83 -1.08 -12.32
C ALA A 55 5.74 0.42 -11.96
N ASP A 56 5.96 1.31 -12.93
CA ASP A 56 5.97 2.76 -12.71
C ASP A 56 4.56 3.31 -12.38
N VAL A 57 3.52 2.81 -13.06
CA VAL A 57 2.13 3.24 -12.83
C VAL A 57 1.56 2.67 -11.52
N ALA A 58 2.03 1.49 -11.09
CA ALA A 58 1.62 0.86 -9.84
C ALA A 58 2.37 1.41 -8.61
N ALA A 59 3.50 2.12 -8.81
CA ALA A 59 4.34 2.63 -7.73
C ALA A 59 3.58 3.45 -6.67
N PRO A 60 2.63 4.35 -7.02
CA PRO A 60 1.85 5.09 -6.02
C PRO A 60 0.94 4.19 -5.17
N VAL A 61 0.46 3.08 -5.74
CA VAL A 61 -0.33 2.09 -5.01
C VAL A 61 0.59 1.32 -4.07
N GLU A 62 1.73 0.82 -4.56
CA GLU A 62 2.69 0.11 -3.71
C GLU A 62 3.20 0.95 -2.54
N ASP A 63 3.52 2.23 -2.76
CA ASP A 63 3.94 3.14 -1.68
C ASP A 63 2.83 3.33 -0.63
N CYS A 64 1.59 3.54 -1.08
CA CYS A 64 0.45 3.63 -0.18
C CYS A 64 0.30 2.36 0.66
N LEU A 65 0.34 1.18 0.03
CA LEU A 65 0.21 -0.11 0.70
C LEU A 65 1.35 -0.32 1.72
N HIS A 66 2.58 -0.02 1.33
CA HIS A 66 3.76 -0.15 2.20
C HIS A 66 3.63 0.74 3.45
N ARG A 67 3.21 2.00 3.27
CA ARG A 67 3.03 2.95 4.39
C ARG A 67 1.93 2.53 5.35
N TRP A 68 0.77 2.12 4.84
CA TRP A 68 -0.35 1.69 5.67
C TRP A 68 -0.09 0.34 6.34
N ALA A 69 0.49 -0.62 5.63
CA ALA A 69 0.85 -1.92 6.20
C ALA A 69 1.80 -1.78 7.39
N TYR A 70 2.83 -0.93 7.27
CA TYR A 70 3.78 -0.68 8.37
C TYR A 70 3.13 0.09 9.53
N SER A 71 2.23 1.01 9.23
CA SER A 71 1.50 1.77 10.25
C SER A 71 0.53 0.90 11.05
N LEU A 72 -0.08 -0.09 10.40
CA LEU A 72 -1.07 -0.99 11.00
C LEU A 72 -0.46 -2.31 11.50
N ALA A 73 0.83 -2.55 11.28
CA ALA A 73 1.50 -3.82 11.59
C ALA A 73 1.34 -4.24 13.06
N GLY A 74 1.28 -3.28 13.98
CA GLY A 74 1.10 -3.52 15.42
C GLY A 74 -0.33 -3.90 15.85
N ALA A 75 -1.32 -3.86 14.94
CA ALA A 75 -2.68 -4.29 15.24
C ALA A 75 -2.71 -5.79 15.63
N LYS A 76 -3.62 -6.16 16.53
CA LYS A 76 -3.74 -7.55 17.05
C LYS A 76 -4.48 -8.49 16.10
N ASP A 77 -5.16 -7.96 15.09
CA ASP A 77 -5.93 -8.74 14.12
C ASP A 77 -5.03 -9.63 13.24
N SER A 78 -5.62 -10.62 12.55
CA SER A 78 -4.89 -11.46 11.60
C SER A 78 -4.27 -10.61 10.48
N ALA A 79 -3.17 -11.11 9.90
CA ALA A 79 -2.47 -10.39 8.84
C ALA A 79 -3.38 -10.11 7.64
N ASP A 80 -4.29 -11.05 7.33
CA ASP A 80 -5.26 -10.91 6.25
C ASP A 80 -6.23 -9.75 6.49
N VAL A 81 -6.76 -9.60 7.71
CA VAL A 81 -7.68 -8.51 8.06
C VAL A 81 -6.98 -7.15 7.98
N VAL A 82 -5.72 -7.08 8.41
CA VAL A 82 -4.91 -5.86 8.31
C VAL A 82 -4.53 -5.56 6.86
N ALA A 83 -4.30 -6.59 6.04
CA ALA A 83 -4.04 -6.43 4.60
C ALA A 83 -5.28 -5.88 3.88
N ASP A 84 -6.48 -6.39 4.17
CA ASP A 84 -7.73 -5.86 3.62
C ASP A 84 -7.96 -4.40 4.02
N ALA A 85 -7.71 -4.07 5.31
CA ALA A 85 -7.79 -2.69 5.79
C ALA A 85 -6.77 -1.76 5.07
N THR A 86 -5.57 -2.27 4.80
CA THR A 86 -4.52 -1.57 4.05
C THR A 86 -4.95 -1.28 2.62
N VAL A 87 -5.51 -2.29 1.92
CA VAL A 87 -6.06 -2.12 0.56
C VAL A 87 -7.22 -1.12 0.56
N ALA A 88 -8.11 -1.17 1.55
CA ALA A 88 -9.21 -0.23 1.70
C ALA A 88 -8.71 1.22 1.91
N ALA A 89 -7.68 1.42 2.73
CA ALA A 89 -7.07 2.72 2.94
C ALA A 89 -6.44 3.30 1.66
N CYS A 90 -5.97 2.43 0.75
CA CYS A 90 -5.37 2.81 -0.53
C CYS A 90 -6.35 2.88 -1.70
N ASN A 91 -7.67 2.87 -1.45
CA ASN A 91 -8.69 2.85 -2.51
C ASN A 91 -8.59 4.04 -3.48
N SER A 92 -8.11 5.20 -3.03
CA SER A 92 -7.92 6.38 -3.88
C SER A 92 -6.76 6.21 -4.88
N ALA A 93 -5.64 5.64 -4.46
CA ALA A 93 -4.51 5.31 -5.34
C ALA A 93 -4.91 4.21 -6.33
N LEU A 94 -5.62 3.18 -5.84
CA LEU A 94 -6.16 2.10 -6.68
C LEU A 94 -7.13 2.60 -7.74
N SER A 95 -8.01 3.53 -7.38
CA SER A 95 -8.98 4.10 -8.33
C SER A 95 -8.27 4.87 -9.45
N LYS A 96 -7.22 5.63 -9.14
CA LYS A 96 -6.39 6.31 -10.15
C LYS A 96 -5.67 5.33 -11.06
N TRP A 97 -5.11 4.26 -10.50
CA TRP A 97 -4.47 3.21 -11.29
C TRP A 97 -5.47 2.51 -12.23
N ASN A 98 -6.67 2.20 -11.74
CA ASN A 98 -7.75 1.64 -12.58
C ASN A 98 -8.12 2.59 -13.73
N GLN A 99 -8.27 3.88 -13.45
CA GLN A 99 -8.57 4.89 -14.48
C GLN A 99 -7.47 4.98 -15.53
N ALA A 100 -6.20 4.96 -15.11
CA ALA A 100 -5.05 4.99 -16.01
C ALA A 100 -5.05 3.80 -16.98
N SER A 101 -5.35 2.58 -16.48
CA SER A 101 -5.39 1.39 -17.32
C SER A 101 -6.55 1.38 -18.33
N LEU A 102 -7.67 2.03 -18.02
CA LEU A 102 -8.79 2.17 -18.95
C LEU A 102 -8.53 3.21 -20.05
N SER A 103 -7.68 4.19 -19.79
CA SER A 103 -7.31 5.24 -20.75
C SER A 103 -6.18 4.87 -21.71
N GLY A 104 -5.60 3.67 -21.57
CA GLY A 104 -4.55 3.17 -22.45
C GLY A 104 -5.06 2.79 -23.85
N PRO A 105 -4.18 2.70 -24.87
CA PRO A 105 -4.55 2.37 -26.25
C PRO A 105 -5.18 0.98 -26.43
N ALA A 106 -5.17 0.14 -25.39
CA ALA A 106 -5.81 -1.17 -25.35
C ALA A 106 -7.30 -1.14 -24.95
N GLY A 107 -7.84 0.00 -24.47
CA GLY A 107 -9.23 0.07 -23.97
C GLY A 107 -9.51 -0.89 -22.79
N PRO A 108 -10.77 -1.05 -22.36
CA PRO A 108 -11.13 -2.06 -21.37
C PRO A 108 -10.87 -3.46 -21.96
N SER A 109 -9.71 -4.01 -21.65
CA SER A 109 -9.27 -5.33 -22.11
C SER A 109 -9.50 -6.37 -21.03
N ASP A 110 -10.30 -7.39 -21.33
CA ASP A 110 -10.25 -8.65 -20.60
C ASP A 110 -8.97 -9.37 -21.03
N ALA A 111 -8.11 -9.70 -20.06
CA ALA A 111 -6.87 -10.42 -20.29
C ALA A 111 -7.01 -11.84 -19.78
N ILE A 112 -6.32 -12.81 -20.40
CA ILE A 112 -6.24 -14.15 -19.82
C ILE A 112 -5.25 -14.09 -18.65
N SER A 113 -5.70 -14.49 -17.46
CA SER A 113 -4.82 -14.63 -16.30
C SER A 113 -3.75 -15.66 -16.60
N LEU A 114 -2.47 -15.30 -16.40
CA LEU A 114 -1.36 -16.24 -16.57
C LEU A 114 -1.34 -17.33 -15.48
N VAL A 115 -2.06 -17.13 -14.37
CA VAL A 115 -2.09 -18.06 -13.25
C VAL A 115 -3.21 -19.09 -13.39
N THR A 116 -4.42 -18.64 -13.77
CA THR A 116 -5.60 -19.51 -13.83
C THR A 116 -6.00 -19.92 -15.24
N GLY A 117 -5.50 -19.23 -16.28
CA GLY A 117 -5.92 -19.45 -17.67
C GLY A 117 -7.34 -18.96 -17.98
N GLU A 118 -8.03 -18.36 -17.02
CA GLU A 118 -9.37 -17.81 -17.19
C GLU A 118 -9.33 -16.33 -17.60
N PRO A 119 -10.34 -15.83 -18.34
CA PRO A 119 -10.46 -14.41 -18.61
C PRO A 119 -10.67 -13.64 -17.30
N THR A 120 -9.81 -12.65 -17.05
CA THR A 120 -9.89 -11.75 -15.90
C THR A 120 -9.88 -10.30 -16.39
N SER A 121 -10.62 -9.44 -15.71
CA SER A 121 -10.57 -8.01 -16.01
C SER A 121 -9.32 -7.39 -15.39
N ALA A 122 -8.74 -6.39 -16.05
CA ALA A 122 -7.57 -5.67 -15.54
C ALA A 122 -7.80 -5.11 -14.12
N ILE A 123 -9.03 -4.70 -13.80
CA ILE A 123 -9.41 -4.20 -12.47
C ILE A 123 -9.31 -5.30 -11.41
N THR A 124 -9.71 -6.53 -11.75
CA THR A 124 -9.60 -7.67 -10.85
C THR A 124 -8.14 -8.00 -10.57
N GLU A 125 -7.31 -7.97 -11.61
CA GLU A 125 -5.87 -8.20 -11.46
C GLU A 125 -5.19 -7.14 -10.59
N HIS A 126 -5.54 -5.87 -10.75
CA HIS A 126 -5.05 -4.80 -9.89
C HIS A 126 -5.43 -5.00 -8.41
N ARG A 127 -6.64 -5.50 -8.14
CA ARG A 127 -7.09 -5.81 -6.78
C ARG A 127 -6.30 -6.97 -6.18
N ASN A 128 -6.09 -8.04 -6.94
CA ASN A 128 -5.28 -9.20 -6.52
C ASN A 128 -3.84 -8.81 -6.24
N PHE A 129 -3.26 -7.98 -7.11
CA PHE A 129 -1.93 -7.40 -6.93
C PHE A 129 -1.84 -6.61 -5.62
N ALA A 130 -2.81 -5.72 -5.36
CA ALA A 130 -2.81 -4.92 -4.15
C ALA A 130 -2.98 -5.75 -2.88
N ALA A 131 -3.85 -6.77 -2.90
CA ALA A 131 -4.06 -7.68 -1.78
C ALA A 131 -2.79 -8.47 -1.44
N SER A 132 -2.15 -9.07 -2.46
CA SER A 132 -0.92 -9.84 -2.25
C SER A 132 0.24 -8.97 -1.74
N ARG A 133 0.39 -7.75 -2.27
CA ARG A 133 1.37 -6.77 -1.79
C ARG A 133 1.08 -6.29 -0.36
N ALA A 134 -0.17 -5.99 -0.03
CA ALA A 134 -0.56 -5.58 1.31
C ALA A 134 -0.21 -6.66 2.34
N LEU A 135 -0.58 -7.92 2.07
CA LEU A 135 -0.28 -9.05 2.94
C LEU A 135 1.23 -9.22 3.11
N PHE A 136 1.99 -9.15 2.02
CA PHE A 136 3.46 -9.22 2.08
C PHE A 136 4.04 -8.13 3.00
N PHE A 137 3.66 -6.86 2.83
CA PHE A 137 4.17 -5.77 3.65
C PHE A 137 3.75 -5.88 5.11
N VAL A 138 2.52 -6.34 5.41
CA VAL A 138 2.06 -6.56 6.79
C VAL A 138 2.87 -7.66 7.46
N VAL A 139 3.06 -8.79 6.79
CA VAL A 139 3.86 -9.91 7.31
C VAL A 139 5.31 -9.50 7.51
N GLN A 140 5.89 -8.79 6.54
CA GLN A 140 7.24 -8.25 6.61
C GLN A 140 7.39 -7.29 7.80
N ALA A 141 6.46 -6.35 7.96
CA ALA A 141 6.46 -5.38 9.05
C ALA A 141 6.36 -6.05 10.43
N ARG A 142 5.50 -7.06 10.56
CA ARG A 142 5.33 -7.83 11.80
C ARG A 142 6.56 -8.68 12.12
N ALA A 143 7.07 -9.41 11.14
CA ALA A 143 8.24 -10.27 11.30
C ALA A 143 9.50 -9.46 11.63
N GLY A 144 9.68 -8.30 10.97
CA GLY A 144 10.82 -7.41 11.17
C GLY A 144 10.67 -6.41 12.31
N ARG A 145 9.48 -6.32 12.94
CA ARG A 145 9.10 -5.25 13.88
C ARG A 145 9.44 -3.87 13.31
N CYS A 146 9.05 -3.65 12.07
CA CYS A 146 9.43 -2.46 11.32
C CYS A 146 8.75 -1.21 11.89
N ALA A 147 9.48 -0.10 11.91
CA ALA A 147 8.95 1.18 12.34
C ALA A 147 7.96 1.75 11.31
N PRO A 148 6.91 2.47 11.75
CA PRO A 148 6.02 3.16 10.83
C PRO A 148 6.77 4.22 10.01
N PRO A 149 6.25 4.59 8.83
CA PRO A 149 6.87 5.59 7.98
C PRO A 149 6.99 6.95 8.70
N PRO A 150 8.05 7.73 8.40
CA PRO A 150 8.12 9.10 8.90
C PRO A 150 6.97 9.96 8.33
N PRO A 151 6.51 10.97 9.08
CA PRO A 151 5.53 11.92 8.57
C PRO A 151 6.13 12.67 7.37
N VAL A 152 5.40 12.71 6.26
CA VAL A 152 5.74 13.59 5.13
C VAL A 152 5.37 15.01 5.54
N LYS A 153 6.33 15.95 5.49
CA LYS A 153 6.01 17.37 5.64
C LYS A 153 5.26 17.80 4.39
N GLY A 154 3.98 18.13 4.53
CA GLY A 154 3.18 18.76 3.48
C GLY A 154 3.62 20.20 3.24
#